data_AF-A0A5E7BWH7-F1
#
_entry.id   AF-A0A5E7BWH7-F1
#
_cell.length_a   1.000
_cell.length_b   1.000
_cell.length_c   1.000
_cell.angle_alpha   90.00
_cell.angle_beta   90.00
_cell.angle_gamma   90.00
#
_symmetry.space_group_name_H-M   'P 1'
#
loop_
_entity.id
_entity.type
_entity.pdbx_description
1 polymer ?
#
loop_
_entity_poly.entity_id
_entity_poly.type
_entity_poly.pdbx_seq_one_letter_code
_entity_poly.pdbx_strand_id
1 'polypeptide(L)'
;MTSKLRISAVQPVAGKHALDIEWNNGKRHTVDVTEHIKNFPVLKPLQDLKLFGKVAVGEWGFDVTWGNDLELAATTLHRLALEQSGEVMPTSDFKRWMLTNNLSLSAAAVELGFTRRTITAYSSGRALIPKHVGLACKGWEYEHKGHGENCI
;
A
#
# COMPACT_ATOMS: atom_id res chain seq x y z
N MET A 1 -0.57 12.13 21.73
CA MET A 1 -0.02 10.78 21.52
C MET A 1 -0.93 10.04 20.55
N THR A 2 -0.57 9.96 19.26
CA THR A 2 -1.28 9.07 18.34
C THR A 2 -1.00 7.64 18.78
N SER A 3 -1.97 6.98 19.41
CA SER A 3 -1.87 5.56 19.72
C SER A 3 -1.40 4.80 18.49
N LYS A 4 -0.43 3.90 18.65
CA LYS A 4 -0.02 3.00 17.57
C LYS A 4 -1.30 2.26 17.10
N LEU A 5 -1.56 2.26 15.80
CA LEU A 5 -2.73 1.60 15.23
C LEU A 5 -2.64 0.10 15.53
N ARG A 6 -3.71 -0.48 16.08
CA ARG A 6 -3.79 -1.91 16.45
C ARG A 6 -4.99 -2.54 15.78
N ILE A 7 -4.88 -3.82 15.46
CA ILE A 7 -5.98 -4.65 15.00
C ILE A 7 -6.81 -5.04 16.23
N SER A 8 -8.10 -4.74 16.22
CA SER A 8 -9.04 -5.15 17.26
C SER A 8 -9.79 -6.43 16.89
N ALA A 9 -10.07 -6.63 15.60
CA ALA A 9 -10.68 -7.85 15.09
C ALA A 9 -10.22 -8.12 13.64
N VAL A 10 -10.23 -9.40 13.25
CA VAL A 10 -10.00 -9.83 11.88
C VAL A 10 -10.95 -10.97 11.52
N GLN A 11 -11.46 -10.96 10.29
CA GLN A 11 -12.21 -12.06 9.71
C GLN A 11 -11.72 -12.34 8.28
N PRO A 12 -11.61 -13.61 7.86
CA PRO A 12 -11.29 -13.93 6.47
C PRO A 12 -12.53 -13.72 5.59
N VAL A 13 -12.33 -13.15 4.40
CA VAL A 13 -13.40 -13.04 3.40
C VAL A 13 -13.58 -14.39 2.72
N ALA A 14 -14.80 -14.92 2.73
CA ALA A 14 -15.10 -16.24 2.21
C ALA A 14 -14.65 -16.42 0.74
N GLY A 15 -13.86 -17.48 0.49
CA GLY A 15 -13.40 -17.85 -0.85
C GLY A 15 -12.32 -16.93 -1.43
N LYS A 16 -11.75 -15.99 -0.67
CA LYS A 16 -10.76 -15.03 -1.13
C LYS A 16 -9.57 -14.95 -0.17
N HIS A 17 -8.40 -14.60 -0.70
CA HIS A 17 -7.24 -14.19 0.10
C HIS A 17 -7.38 -12.72 0.53
N ALA A 18 -8.48 -12.40 1.20
CA ALA A 18 -8.76 -11.07 1.71
C ALA A 18 -9.20 -11.13 3.18
N LEU A 19 -8.90 -10.06 3.92
CA LEU A 19 -9.17 -9.93 5.35
C LEU A 19 -10.05 -8.71 5.61
N ASP A 20 -11.13 -8.89 6.33
CA ASP A 20 -11.88 -7.81 6.96
C ASP A 20 -11.24 -7.49 8.31
N ILE A 21 -10.67 -6.29 8.42
CA ILE A 21 -9.91 -5.83 9.57
C ILE A 21 -10.65 -4.69 10.24
N GLU A 22 -10.86 -4.82 11.55
CA GLU A 22 -11.26 -3.72 12.42
C GLU A 22 -10.05 -3.21 13.20
N TRP A 23 -9.92 -1.89 13.25
CA TRP A 23 -8.85 -1.22 13.97
C TRP A 23 -9.35 -0.69 15.32
N ASN A 24 -8.44 -0.51 16.27
CA ASN A 24 -8.73 0.06 17.59
C ASN A 24 -9.33 1.48 17.58
N ASN A 25 -9.31 2.18 16.44
CA ASN A 25 -9.95 3.48 16.25
C ASN A 25 -11.36 3.38 15.63
N GLY A 26 -11.92 2.18 15.51
CA GLY A 26 -13.25 1.91 14.96
C GLY A 26 -13.33 1.90 13.43
N LYS A 27 -12.23 2.19 12.72
CA LYS A 27 -12.21 2.05 11.25
C LYS A 27 -12.23 0.58 10.87
N ARG A 28 -12.76 0.30 9.67
CA ARG A 28 -12.76 -1.02 9.05
C ARG A 28 -12.21 -0.96 7.64
N HIS A 29 -11.42 -1.96 7.27
CA HIS A 29 -10.88 -2.11 5.93
C HIS A 29 -10.96 -3.57 5.50
N THR A 30 -11.43 -3.81 4.28
CA THR A 30 -11.22 -5.09 3.58
C THR A 30 -9.91 -4.99 2.81
N VAL A 31 -8.98 -5.91 3.06
CA VAL A 31 -7.64 -5.90 2.48
C VAL A 31 -7.41 -7.19 1.71
N ASP A 32 -7.22 -7.09 0.40
CA ASP A 32 -6.76 -8.19 -0.44
C ASP A 32 -5.25 -8.39 -0.22
N VAL A 33 -4.84 -9.61 0.15
CA VAL A 33 -3.43 -9.95 0.40
C VAL A 33 -2.87 -10.94 -0.64
N THR A 34 -3.60 -11.19 -1.73
CA THR A 34 -3.22 -12.14 -2.79
C THR A 34 -1.83 -11.85 -3.35
N GLU A 35 -1.61 -10.61 -3.80
CA GLU A 35 -0.32 -10.20 -4.36
C GLU A 35 0.78 -10.16 -3.29
N HIS A 36 0.43 -9.85 -2.05
CA HIS A 36 1.38 -9.88 -0.95
C HIS A 36 1.87 -11.31 -0.67
N ILE A 37 0.96 -12.28 -0.58
CA ILE A 37 1.30 -13.71 -0.40
C ILE A 37 2.18 -14.22 -1.55
N LYS A 38 1.90 -13.81 -2.79
CA LYS A 38 2.72 -14.20 -3.96
C LYS A 38 4.14 -13.63 -3.90
N ASN A 39 4.30 -12.41 -3.40
CA ASN A 39 5.59 -11.70 -3.38
C ASN A 39 6.53 -12.17 -2.26
N PHE A 40 6.02 -12.80 -1.20
CA PHE A 40 6.81 -13.24 -0.05
C PHE A 40 6.81 -14.77 0.07
N PRO A 41 7.92 -15.46 -0.26
CA PRO A 41 7.98 -16.92 -0.25
C PRO A 41 7.59 -17.58 1.09
N VAL A 42 7.87 -16.92 2.21
CA VAL A 42 7.50 -17.40 3.55
C VAL A 42 5.98 -17.53 3.73
N LEU A 43 5.19 -16.72 3.02
CA LEU A 43 3.73 -16.71 3.10
C LEU A 43 3.05 -17.70 2.16
N LYS A 44 3.80 -18.41 1.31
CA LYS A 44 3.24 -19.40 0.37
C LYS A 44 2.23 -20.38 0.98
N PRO A 45 2.40 -20.88 2.22
CA PRO A 45 1.40 -21.75 2.84
C PRO A 45 0.00 -21.12 2.92
N LEU A 46 -0.09 -19.80 3.04
CA LEU A 46 -1.36 -19.06 3.09
C LEU A 46 -2.13 -19.06 1.76
N GLN A 47 -1.57 -19.62 0.67
CA GLN A 47 -2.32 -19.89 -0.55
C GLN A 47 -3.44 -20.92 -0.33
N ASP A 48 -3.29 -21.83 0.63
CA ASP A 48 -4.38 -22.71 1.06
C ASP A 48 -5.43 -21.91 1.83
N LEU A 49 -6.63 -21.77 1.25
CA LEU A 49 -7.75 -21.07 1.86
C LEU A 49 -8.20 -21.68 3.20
N LYS A 50 -7.98 -22.99 3.42
CA LYS A 50 -8.30 -23.62 4.71
C LYS A 50 -7.35 -23.16 5.81
N LEU A 51 -6.07 -22.99 5.49
CA LEU A 51 -5.11 -22.40 6.43
C LEU A 51 -5.41 -20.91 6.58
N PHE A 52 -5.60 -20.18 5.48
CA PHE A 52 -5.91 -18.75 5.48
C PHE A 52 -7.15 -18.40 6.32
N GLY A 53 -8.17 -19.26 6.32
CA GLY A 53 -9.38 -19.09 7.13
C GLY A 53 -9.16 -19.16 8.64
N LYS A 54 -7.99 -19.61 9.10
CA LYS A 54 -7.63 -19.69 10.53
C LYS A 54 -6.99 -18.40 11.07
N VAL A 55 -7.08 -17.31 10.31
CA VAL A 55 -6.53 -16.01 10.72
C VAL A 55 -7.02 -15.62 12.12
N ALA A 56 -6.11 -15.16 12.96
CA ALA A 56 -6.41 -14.61 14.27
C ALA A 56 -5.64 -13.31 14.49
N VAL A 57 -6.12 -12.47 15.39
CA VAL A 57 -5.36 -11.29 15.84
C VAL A 57 -4.23 -11.78 16.75
N GLY A 58 -3.00 -11.32 16.53
CA GLY A 58 -1.88 -11.60 17.43
C GLY A 58 -2.14 -11.05 18.84
N GLU A 59 -1.42 -11.56 19.84
CA GLU A 59 -1.64 -11.26 21.28
C GLU A 59 -1.77 -9.74 21.56
N TRP A 60 -0.93 -8.95 20.92
CA TRP A 60 -0.88 -7.50 21.11
C TRP A 60 -1.55 -6.71 19.98
N GLY A 61 -2.20 -7.35 19.01
CA GLY A 61 -2.87 -6.68 17.89
C GLY A 61 -1.93 -5.88 16.98
N PHE A 62 -0.63 -6.21 16.98
CA PHE A 62 0.36 -5.62 16.08
C PHE A 62 0.51 -6.40 14.77
N ASP A 63 -0.20 -7.51 14.65
CA ASP A 63 -0.16 -8.45 13.55
C ASP A 63 -1.45 -9.28 13.55
N VAL A 64 -1.69 -9.93 12.41
CA VAL A 64 -2.54 -11.12 12.36
C VAL A 64 -1.64 -12.33 12.17
N THR A 65 -2.05 -13.47 12.72
CA THR A 65 -1.27 -14.70 12.69
C THR A 65 -2.13 -15.89 12.25
N TRP A 66 -1.45 -16.88 11.66
CA TRP A 66 -2.01 -18.19 11.33
C TRP A 66 -1.31 -19.32 12.10
N GLY A 67 -0.48 -18.97 13.11
CA GLY A 67 0.43 -19.89 13.77
C GLY A 67 1.64 -20.27 12.89
N ASN A 68 2.53 -21.11 13.40
CA ASN A 68 3.72 -21.62 12.69
C ASN A 68 4.56 -20.52 12.02
N ASP A 69 4.83 -19.43 12.76
CA ASP A 69 5.63 -18.28 12.30
C ASP A 69 5.05 -17.54 11.07
N LEU A 70 3.77 -17.76 10.74
CA LEU A 70 3.06 -17.03 9.69
C LEU A 70 2.31 -15.85 10.29
N GLU A 71 2.75 -14.64 9.96
CA GLU A 71 2.16 -13.39 10.44
C GLU A 71 2.17 -12.29 9.37
N LEU A 72 1.26 -11.33 9.51
CA LEU A 72 1.27 -10.07 8.77
C LEU A 72 1.12 -8.90 9.74
N ALA A 73 2.13 -8.02 9.74
CA ALA A 73 2.13 -6.83 10.59
C ALA A 73 0.97 -5.88 10.28
N ALA A 74 0.38 -5.31 11.33
CA ALA A 74 -0.67 -4.30 11.27
C ALA A 74 -0.29 -3.10 10.40
N THR A 75 0.99 -2.69 10.43
CA THR A 75 1.50 -1.59 9.59
C THR A 75 1.46 -1.94 8.10
N THR A 76 1.77 -3.19 7.74
CA THR A 76 1.69 -3.68 6.35
C THR A 76 0.24 -3.73 5.89
N LEU A 77 -0.66 -4.30 6.69
CA LEU A 77 -2.08 -4.38 6.36
C LEU A 77 -2.72 -2.99 6.24
N HIS A 78 -2.37 -2.06 7.12
CA HIS A 78 -2.84 -0.68 7.03
C HIS A 78 -2.34 0.03 5.78
N ARG A 79 -1.07 -0.15 5.42
CA ARG A 79 -0.53 0.39 4.16
C ARG A 79 -1.29 -0.17 2.96
N LEU A 80 -1.51 -1.49 2.90
CA LEU A 80 -2.26 -2.13 1.81
C LEU A 80 -3.72 -1.63 1.75
N ALA A 81 -4.37 -1.44 2.90
CA ALA A 81 -5.71 -0.88 2.97
C ALA A 81 -5.80 0.53 2.35
N LEU A 82 -4.83 1.40 2.67
CA LEU A 82 -4.78 2.75 2.11
C LEU A 82 -4.46 2.77 0.62
N GLU A 83 -3.60 1.86 0.16
CA GLU A 83 -3.29 1.69 -1.27
C GLU A 83 -4.52 1.21 -2.05
N GLN A 84 -5.23 0.20 -1.55
CA GLN A 84 -6.40 -0.39 -2.23
C GLN A 84 -7.62 0.53 -2.22
N SER A 85 -7.76 1.39 -1.20
CA SER A 85 -8.80 2.42 -1.16
C SER A 85 -8.46 3.67 -1.98
N GLY A 86 -7.24 3.77 -2.53
CA GLY A 86 -6.79 4.93 -3.30
C GLY A 86 -6.49 6.17 -2.46
N GLU A 87 -6.40 6.04 -1.13
CA GLU A 87 -5.98 7.11 -0.22
C GLU A 87 -4.47 7.35 -0.26
N VAL A 88 -3.72 6.32 -0.66
CA VAL A 88 -2.27 6.37 -0.85
C VAL A 88 -1.92 5.81 -2.22
N MET A 89 -0.99 6.46 -2.91
CA MET A 89 -0.40 5.91 -4.13
C MET A 89 0.65 4.84 -3.78
N PRO A 90 0.61 3.63 -4.38
CA PRO A 90 1.65 2.64 -4.19
C PRO A 90 3.03 3.16 -4.59
N THR A 91 4.05 2.83 -3.80
CA THR A 91 5.45 3.22 -4.10
C THR A 91 5.92 2.68 -5.47
N SER A 92 5.47 1.50 -5.86
CA SER A 92 5.75 0.91 -7.18
C SER A 92 5.24 1.80 -8.32
N ASP A 93 4.06 2.37 -8.15
CA ASP A 93 3.42 3.19 -9.17
C ASP A 93 4.11 4.54 -9.27
N PHE A 94 4.53 5.11 -8.14
CA PHE A 94 5.31 6.34 -8.13
C PHE A 94 6.67 6.14 -8.80
N LYS A 95 7.36 5.03 -8.53
CA LYS A 95 8.60 4.68 -9.25
C LYS A 95 8.36 4.49 -10.74
N ARG A 96 7.26 3.82 -11.12
CA ARG A 96 6.89 3.63 -12.51
C ARG A 96 6.64 4.96 -13.20
N TRP A 97 5.88 5.86 -12.58
CA TRP A 97 5.66 7.21 -13.08
C TRP A 97 6.98 7.96 -13.32
N MET A 98 7.93 7.92 -12.37
CA MET A 98 9.24 8.53 -12.57
C MET A 98 10.01 7.90 -13.74
N LEU A 99 10.03 6.56 -13.83
CA LEU A 99 10.73 5.83 -14.87
C LEU A 99 10.14 6.11 -16.26
N THR A 100 8.83 6.02 -16.42
CA THR A 100 8.13 6.24 -17.69
C THR A 100 8.31 7.67 -18.20
N ASN A 101 8.48 8.63 -17.31
CA ASN A 101 8.65 10.04 -17.65
C ASN A 101 10.11 10.52 -17.58
N ASN A 102 11.08 9.60 -17.44
CA ASN A 102 12.52 9.89 -17.35
C ASN A 102 12.91 10.91 -16.26
N LEU A 103 12.17 10.92 -15.15
CA LEU A 103 12.39 11.87 -14.06
C LEU A 103 13.40 11.32 -13.04
N SER A 104 14.44 12.10 -12.78
CA SER A 104 15.31 11.89 -11.61
C SER A 104 14.59 12.30 -10.31
N LEU A 105 15.12 11.90 -9.14
CA LEU A 105 14.59 12.36 -7.85
C LEU A 105 14.57 13.89 -7.72
N SER A 106 15.54 14.58 -8.33
CA SER A 106 15.62 16.03 -8.30
C SER A 106 14.62 16.67 -9.27
N ALA A 107 14.43 16.08 -10.46
CA ALA A 107 13.45 16.58 -11.43
C ALA A 107 12.02 16.41 -10.89
N ALA A 108 11.67 15.21 -10.42
CA ALA A 108 10.35 14.96 -9.80
C ALA A 108 10.06 15.88 -8.60
N ALA A 109 11.09 16.29 -7.86
CA ALA A 109 10.94 17.24 -6.76
C ALA A 109 10.54 18.64 -7.26
N VAL A 110 11.16 19.11 -8.35
CA VAL A 110 10.80 20.38 -9.00
C VAL A 110 9.38 20.31 -9.55
N GLU A 111 9.07 19.29 -10.35
CA GLU A 111 7.76 19.15 -11.02
C GLU A 111 6.59 19.06 -10.04
N LEU A 112 6.76 18.33 -8.94
CA LEU A 112 5.71 18.15 -7.94
C LEU A 112 5.73 19.20 -6.82
N GLY A 113 6.68 20.15 -6.84
CA GLY A 113 6.78 21.20 -5.82
C GLY A 113 7.18 20.67 -4.42
N PHE A 114 8.01 19.63 -4.35
CA PHE A 114 8.49 19.04 -3.11
C PHE A 114 10.00 19.16 -2.95
N THR A 115 10.51 18.88 -1.74
CA THR A 115 11.95 18.70 -1.55
C THR A 115 12.41 17.36 -2.13
N ARG A 116 13.67 17.29 -2.59
CA ARG A 116 14.30 16.01 -2.99
C ARG A 116 14.25 14.96 -1.88
N ARG A 117 14.33 15.37 -0.61
CA ARG A 117 14.21 14.48 0.55
C ARG A 117 12.83 13.83 0.62
N THR A 118 11.76 14.60 0.39
CA THR A 118 10.38 14.09 0.35
C THR A 118 10.21 13.07 -0.77
N ILE A 119 10.68 13.39 -1.99
CA ILE A 119 10.62 12.46 -3.13
C ILE A 119 11.43 11.18 -2.86
N THR A 120 12.59 11.30 -2.20
CA THR A 120 13.39 10.14 -1.78
C THR A 120 12.64 9.27 -0.75
N ALA A 121 11.87 9.88 0.16
CA ALA A 121 11.07 9.15 1.13
C ALA A 121 9.89 8.40 0.49
N TYR A 122 9.25 9.01 -0.50
CA TYR A 122 8.21 8.38 -1.31
C TYR A 122 8.75 7.23 -2.14
N SER A 123 9.81 7.45 -2.91
CA SER A 123 10.38 6.41 -3.78
C SER A 123 11.01 5.27 -2.99
N SER A 124 11.50 5.49 -1.77
CA SER A 124 12.02 4.41 -0.92
C SER A 124 10.94 3.69 -0.11
N GLY A 125 9.68 4.12 -0.17
CA GLY A 125 8.60 3.57 0.67
C GLY A 125 8.73 3.91 2.17
N ARG A 126 9.59 4.88 2.53
CA ARG A 126 9.78 5.33 3.93
C ARG A 126 8.61 6.21 4.40
N ALA A 127 7.95 6.88 3.46
CA ALA A 127 6.75 7.65 3.70
C ALA A 127 5.66 7.21 2.73
N LEU A 128 4.41 7.19 3.22
CA LEU A 128 3.24 6.99 2.37
C LEU A 128 3.07 8.18 1.43
N ILE A 129 2.63 7.92 0.21
CA ILE A 129 2.43 8.91 -0.85
C ILE A 129 0.96 9.34 -0.81
N PRO A 130 0.62 10.54 -0.33
CA PRO A 130 -0.78 10.94 -0.19
C PRO A 130 -1.52 10.97 -1.53
N LYS A 131 -2.84 10.75 -1.51
CA LYS A 131 -3.74 10.82 -2.66
C LYS A 131 -3.51 12.04 -3.56
N HIS A 132 -3.34 13.23 -2.98
CA HIS A 132 -3.13 14.46 -3.76
C HIS A 132 -1.80 14.45 -4.55
N VAL A 133 -0.76 13.78 -4.04
CA VAL A 133 0.50 13.60 -4.78
C VAL A 133 0.29 12.65 -5.95
N GLY A 134 -0.46 11.56 -5.75
CA GLY A 134 -0.83 10.65 -6.84
C GLY A 134 -1.67 11.33 -7.92
N LEU A 135 -2.57 12.25 -7.52
CA LEU A 135 -3.32 13.09 -8.46
C LEU A 135 -2.42 14.08 -9.19
N ALA A 136 -1.45 14.69 -8.51
CA ALA A 136 -0.46 15.58 -9.13
C ALA A 136 0.38 14.85 -10.19
N CYS A 137 0.83 13.61 -9.91
CA CYS A 137 1.54 12.79 -10.89
C CYS A 137 0.69 12.56 -12.16
N LYS A 138 -0.59 12.24 -12.00
CA LYS A 138 -1.52 12.04 -13.13
C LYS A 138 -1.78 13.33 -13.90
N GLY A 139 -1.98 14.45 -13.19
CA GLY A 139 -2.16 15.77 -13.79
C GLY A 139 -0.95 16.19 -14.60
N TRP A 140 0.26 16.01 -14.05
CA TRP A 140 1.51 16.27 -14.74
C TRP A 140 1.64 15.46 -16.03
N GLU A 141 1.31 14.17 -16.00
CA GLU A 141 1.31 13.33 -17.22
C GLU A 141 0.30 13.80 -18.25
N TYR A 142 -0.89 14.19 -17.82
CA TYR A 142 -1.93 14.72 -18.71
C TYR A 142 -1.45 15.99 -19.42
N GLU A 143 -0.83 16.92 -18.69
CA GLU A 143 -0.28 18.16 -19.25
C GLU A 143 0.87 17.90 -20.24
N HIS A 144 1.75 16.95 -19.96
CA HIS A 144 2.95 16.69 -20.78
C HIS A 144 2.70 15.74 -21.95
N LYS A 145 1.75 14.80 -21.83
CA LYS A 145 1.37 13.89 -22.93
C LYS A 145 0.30 14.49 -23.83
N GLY A 146 -0.61 15.32 -23.29
CA GLY A 146 -1.62 16.02 -24.07
C GLY A 146 -1.06 17.06 -25.06
N HIS A 147 0.13 17.60 -24.80
CA HIS A 147 0.83 18.48 -25.74
C HIS A 147 1.59 17.74 -26.86
N GLY A 148 1.74 16.41 -26.77
CA GLY A 148 2.42 15.60 -27.78
C GLY A 148 1.54 15.19 -28.97
N GLU A 149 0.21 15.20 -28.80
CA GLU A 149 -0.74 14.69 -29.81
C GLU A 149 -1.47 15.80 -30.59
N ASN A 150 -1.26 17.08 -30.25
CA ASN A 150 -1.96 18.23 -30.86
C ASN A 150 -1.10 19.04 -31.86
N CYS A 151 0.01 18.45 -32.36
CA CYS A 151 0.82 19.02 -33.44
C CYS A 151 0.84 18.07 -34.65
N ILE A 152 -0.30 17.91 -35.33
CA ILE A 152 -0.37 17.49 -36.73
C ILE A 152 -1.46 18.30 -37.43
#